data_AF-A0A1W1BZP4-F1
#
_entry.id   AF-A0A1W1BZP4-F1
#
_cell.length_a   1.000
_cell.length_b   1.000
_cell.length_c   1.000
_cell.angle_alpha   90.00
_cell.angle_beta   90.00
_cell.angle_gamma   90.00
#
_symmetry.space_group_name_H-M   'P 1'
#
loop_
_entity.id
_entity.type
_entity.pdbx_description
1 polymer ?
#
loop_
_entity_poly.entity_id
_entity_poly.type
_entity_poly.pdbx_seq_one_letter_code
_entity_poly.pdbx_strand_id
1 'polypeptide(L)'
;MCLSSYKKYMFLSILVGILIILSIFSENLFYFLPIMVFAIIQSRISCPKCKTALLKDKNGWYIFSMRKTCRTCGQDTLLCEVEEDSVTSLDLTKKKSSK
;
A
#
# COMPACT_ATOMS: atom_id res chain seq x y z
N MET A 1 -2.16 -16.32 5.08
CA MET A 1 -3.00 -15.21 5.56
C MET A 1 -2.68 -13.96 4.76
N CYS A 2 -3.58 -13.51 3.86
CA CYS A 2 -3.36 -12.28 3.11
C CYS A 2 -3.68 -11.06 3.97
N LEU A 3 -2.69 -10.21 4.23
CA LEU A 3 -2.90 -8.90 4.86
C LEU A 3 -3.21 -7.89 3.75
N SER A 4 -4.47 -7.44 3.69
CA SER A 4 -4.91 -6.39 2.76
C SER A 4 -3.98 -5.18 2.85
N SER A 5 -3.66 -4.57 1.71
CA SER A 5 -2.76 -3.42 1.65
C SER A 5 -3.32 -2.22 2.43
N TYR A 6 -4.65 -2.09 2.46
CA TYR A 6 -5.34 -1.12 3.31
C TYR A 6 -5.11 -1.39 4.81
N LYS A 7 -5.23 -2.65 5.24
CA LYS A 7 -4.97 -3.04 6.64
C LYS A 7 -3.52 -2.81 7.05
N LYS A 8 -2.55 -3.12 6.17
CA LYS A 8 -1.12 -2.83 6.39
C LYS A 8 -0.89 -1.33 6.62
N TYR A 9 -1.50 -0.49 5.78
CA TYR A 9 -1.39 0.95 5.91
C TYR A 9 -2.03 1.47 7.20
N MET A 10 -3.25 1.04 7.53
CA MET A 10 -3.94 1.44 8.77
C MET A 10 -3.13 1.07 10.01
N PHE A 11 -2.58 -0.14 10.05
CA PHE A 11 -1.76 -0.59 11.16
C PHE A 11 -0.49 0.26 11.31
N LEU A 12 0.24 0.50 10.21
CA LEU A 12 1.42 1.38 10.22
C LEU A 12 1.06 2.81 10.63
N SER A 13 -0.07 3.35 10.17
CA SER A 13 -0.52 4.69 10.53
C SER A 13 -0.81 4.82 12.03
N ILE A 14 -1.45 3.81 12.64
CA ILE A 14 -1.71 3.79 14.09
C ILE A 14 -0.38 3.71 14.85
N LEU A 15 0.52 2.84 14.41
CA LEU A 15 1.82 2.65 15.06
C LEU A 15 2.68 3.92 15.01
N VAL A 16 2.74 4.59 13.86
CA VAL A 16 3.39 5.90 13.69
C VAL A 16 2.74 6.95 14.59
N GLY A 17 1.41 7.01 14.64
CA GLY A 17 0.69 7.95 15.50
C GLY A 17 1.02 7.78 16.99
N ILE A 18 1.07 6.54 17.47
CA ILE A 18 1.45 6.23 18.86
C ILE A 18 2.90 6.67 19.13
N LEU A 19 3.84 6.38 18.21
CA LEU A 19 5.23 6.79 18.37
C LEU A 19 5.39 8.31 18.41
N ILE A 20 4.62 9.05 17.63
CA ILE A 20 4.62 10.53 17.67
C ILE A 20 4.15 11.01 19.05
N ILE A 21 3.05 10.46 19.58
CA ILE A 21 2.54 10.84 20.91
C ILE A 21 3.59 10.54 22.00
N LEU A 22 4.18 9.35 21.98
CA LEU A 22 5.24 8.97 22.92
C LEU A 22 6.49 9.87 22.77
N SER A 23 6.85 10.25 21.55
CA SER A 23 7.97 11.16 21.30
C SER A 23 7.73 12.54 21.90
N ILE A 24 6.50 13.05 21.84
CA ILE A 24 6.14 14.36 22.42
C ILE A 24 6.21 14.29 23.95
N PHE A 25 5.65 13.23 24.55
CA PHE A 25 5.60 13.10 26.01
C PHE A 25 6.95 12.81 26.65
N SER A 26 7.84 12.09 25.96
CA SER A 26 9.15 11.71 26.50
C SER A 26 10.24 12.74 26.24
N GLU A 27 9.96 13.78 25.44
CA GLU A 27 10.94 14.75 24.91
C GLU A 27 12.19 14.09 24.29
N ASN A 28 12.08 12.81 23.91
CA ASN A 28 13.21 12.01 23.48
C ASN A 28 13.24 11.94 21.95
N LEU A 29 14.24 12.61 21.37
CA LEU A 29 14.51 12.62 19.92
C LEU A 29 14.79 11.24 19.33
N PHE A 30 15.11 10.23 20.15
CA PHE A 30 15.35 8.88 19.67
C PHE A 30 14.13 8.26 18.97
N TYR A 31 12.90 8.67 19.33
CA TYR A 31 11.68 8.19 18.69
C TYR A 31 11.47 8.72 17.26
N PHE A 32 12.19 9.76 16.82
CA PHE A 32 12.12 10.23 15.43
C PHE A 32 12.65 9.18 14.44
N LEU A 33 13.66 8.42 14.84
CA LEU A 33 14.29 7.43 13.98
C LEU A 33 13.30 6.32 13.54
N PRO A 34 12.60 5.63 14.47
CA PRO A 34 11.58 4.66 14.07
C PRO A 34 10.39 5.32 13.35
N ILE A 35 9.97 6.54 13.71
CA ILE A 35 8.90 7.26 13.00
C ILE A 35 9.24 7.42 11.51
N MET A 36 10.47 7.86 11.21
CA MET A 36 10.94 8.05 9.83
C MET A 36 11.01 6.73 9.07
N VAL A 37 11.50 5.67 9.69
CA VAL A 37 11.56 4.33 9.07
C VAL A 37 10.16 3.83 8.73
N PHE A 38 9.21 3.93 9.67
CA PHE A 38 7.84 3.48 9.43
C PHE A 38 7.15 4.33 8.35
N ALA A 39 7.39 5.64 8.29
CA ALA A 39 6.87 6.51 7.24
C ALA A 39 7.39 6.12 5.84
N ILE A 40 8.66 5.74 5.73
CA ILE A 40 9.25 5.25 4.47
C ILE A 40 8.61 3.92 4.07
N ILE A 41 8.47 2.97 5.00
CA ILE A 41 7.82 1.67 4.73
C ILE A 41 6.37 1.88 4.29
N GLN A 42 5.64 2.77 4.96
CA GLN A 42 4.27 3.13 4.64
C GLN A 42 4.15 3.73 3.23
N SER A 43 5.14 4.52 2.80
CA SER A 43 5.24 5.08 1.44
C SER A 43 5.49 4.03 0.35
N ARG A 44 6.03 2.87 0.73
CA ARG A 44 6.34 1.75 -0.18
C ARG A 44 5.23 0.71 -0.26
N ILE A 45 4.11 0.88 0.44
CA ILE A 45 2.99 -0.05 0.33
C ILE A 45 2.42 0.06 -1.09
N SER A 46 2.53 -1.03 -1.83
CA SER A 46 2.08 -1.16 -3.21
C SER A 46 0.74 -1.87 -3.32
N CYS A 47 -0.03 -1.51 -4.35
CA CYS A 47 -1.22 -2.25 -4.74
C CYS A 47 -0.85 -3.66 -5.24
N PRO A 48 -1.56 -4.73 -4.85
CA PRO A 48 -1.25 -6.09 -5.27
C PRO A 48 -1.44 -6.34 -6.78
N LYS A 49 -2.35 -5.61 -7.44
CA LYS A 49 -2.66 -5.76 -8.88
C LYS A 49 -1.63 -5.06 -9.77
N CYS A 50 -1.39 -3.76 -9.55
CA CYS A 50 -0.51 -2.94 -10.42
C CYS A 50 0.90 -2.71 -9.85
N LYS A 51 1.18 -3.12 -8.61
CA LYS A 51 2.45 -2.91 -7.89
C LYS A 51 2.86 -1.43 -7.70
N THR A 52 2.03 -0.49 -8.12
CA THR A 52 2.23 0.95 -7.89
C THR A 52 2.00 1.29 -6.41
N ALA A 53 2.78 2.21 -5.87
CA ALA A 53 2.61 2.71 -4.50
C ALA A 53 1.21 3.34 -4.33
N LEU A 54 0.50 2.98 -3.27
CA LEU A 54 -0.88 3.44 -3.02
C LEU A 54 -1.01 4.95 -2.84
N LEU A 55 0.04 5.56 -2.30
CA LEU A 55 0.13 7.02 -2.11
C LEU A 55 0.48 7.76 -3.40
N LYS A 56 0.80 7.06 -4.49
CA LYS A 56 1.22 7.69 -5.74
C LYS A 56 0.03 7.80 -6.69
N ASP A 57 -0.19 9.00 -7.22
CA ASP A 57 -1.22 9.24 -8.23
C ASP A 57 -0.76 8.78 -9.63
N LYS A 58 -1.68 8.78 -10.61
CA LYS A 58 -1.39 8.48 -12.02
C LYS A 58 -0.28 9.37 -12.59
N ASN A 59 -0.18 10.61 -12.11
CA ASN A 59 0.82 11.59 -12.53
C ASN A 59 2.13 11.50 -11.72
N GLY A 60 2.23 10.55 -10.80
CA GLY A 60 3.43 10.29 -10.02
C GLY A 60 3.59 11.11 -8.74
N TRP A 61 2.61 11.93 -8.39
CA TRP A 61 2.61 12.76 -7.18
C TRP A 61 2.19 11.95 -5.95
N TYR A 62 2.82 12.24 -4.80
CA TYR A 62 2.43 11.66 -3.52
C TYR A 62 1.20 12.38 -2.96
N ILE A 63 0.10 11.66 -2.77
CA ILE A 63 -1.14 12.16 -2.20
C ILE A 63 -1.36 11.47 -0.86
N PHE A 64 -1.53 12.29 0.20
CA PHE A 64 -1.72 11.79 1.56
C PHE A 64 -3.14 11.23 1.82
N SER A 65 -4.11 11.54 0.96
CA SER A 65 -5.47 11.00 1.07
C SER A 65 -5.54 9.58 0.49
N MET A 66 -5.74 8.60 1.39
CA MET A 66 -6.00 7.22 1.01
C MET A 66 -7.47 7.02 0.62
N ARG A 67 -7.70 6.30 -0.47
CA ARG A 67 -9.01 5.75 -0.84
C ARG A 67 -9.02 4.25 -0.63
N LYS A 68 -10.21 3.68 -0.45
CA LYS A 68 -10.40 2.22 -0.43
C LYS A 68 -10.02 1.57 -1.77
N THR A 69 -10.07 2.33 -2.86
CA THR A 69 -9.68 1.91 -4.21
C THR A 69 -8.32 2.48 -4.64
N CYS A 70 -7.58 1.73 -5.45
CA CYS A 70 -6.33 2.18 -6.03
C CYS A 70 -6.57 3.25 -7.10
N ARG A 71 -5.87 4.40 -7.04
CA ARG A 71 -6.00 5.47 -8.06
C ARG A 71 -5.51 5.05 -9.44
N THR A 72 -4.54 4.15 -9.53
CA THR A 72 -3.95 3.72 -10.80
C THR A 72 -4.83 2.70 -11.52
N CYS A 73 -5.22 1.62 -10.84
CA CYS A 73 -5.93 0.50 -11.44
C CYS A 73 -7.39 0.34 -11.01
N GLY A 74 -7.91 1.17 -10.10
CA GLY A 74 -9.28 1.10 -9.62
C GLY A 74 -9.57 -0.03 -8.63
N GLN A 75 -8.66 -0.99 -8.44
CA GLN A 75 -8.87 -2.17 -7.58
C GLN A 75 -9.19 -1.78 -6.14
N ASP A 76 -10.16 -2.46 -5.53
CA ASP A 76 -10.41 -2.34 -4.10
C ASP A 76 -9.25 -2.92 -3.28
N THR A 77 -8.58 -2.04 -2.55
CA THR A 77 -7.35 -2.34 -1.79
C THR A 77 -7.64 -3.01 -0.44
N LEU A 78 -8.93 -3.06 -0.09
CA LEU A 78 -9.50 -3.73 1.08
C LEU A 78 -9.58 -5.25 0.86
N LEU A 79 -9.72 -5.68 -0.39
CA LEU A 79 -9.72 -7.08 -0.80
C LEU A 79 -8.28 -7.60 -0.96
N CYS A 80 -8.11 -8.87 -0.62
CA CYS A 80 -6.83 -9.58 -0.73
C CYS A 80 -6.69 -10.32 -2.07
N GLU A 81 -7.81 -10.77 -2.63
CA GLU A 81 -7.86 -11.38 -3.94
C GLU A 81 -7.99 -10.27 -4.99
N VAL A 82 -7.10 -10.31 -5.97
CA VAL A 82 -7.20 -9.51 -7.16
C VAL A 82 -8.38 -10.08 -7.93
N GLU A 83 -9.40 -9.27 -8.22
CA GLU A 83 -10.43 -9.66 -9.19
C GLU A 83 -9.72 -10.04 -10.48
N GLU A 84 -9.82 -11.34 -10.82
CA GLU A 84 -9.37 -11.86 -12.09
C GLU A 84 -10.32 -11.33 -13.17
N ASP A 85 -9.95 -10.22 -13.79
CA ASP A 85 -10.64 -9.73 -14.97
C ASP A 85 -10.51 -10.81 -16.06
N SER A 86 -11.64 -11.30 -16.58
CA SER A 86 -11.77 -12.39 -17.57
C SER A 86 -11.02 -12.16 -18.89
N VAL A 87 -10.43 -10.98 -19.08
CA VAL A 87 -9.58 -10.63 -20.24
C VAL A 87 -8.14 -11.13 -20.06
N THR A 88 -7.68 -11.35 -18.82
CA THR A 88 -6.31 -11.78 -18.52
C THR A 88 -6.08 -13.28 -18.77
N SER A 89 -7.15 -14.08 -18.78
CA SER A 89 -7.08 -15.53 -19.04
C SER A 89 -6.82 -15.87 -20.53
N LEU A 90 -7.07 -14.94 -21.45
CA LEU A 90 -6.77 -15.11 -22.88
C LEU A 90 -5.27 -14.95 -23.21
N ASP A 91 -4.52 -14.18 -22.42
CA ASP A 91 -3.09 -14.00 -22.66
C ASP A 91 -2.25 -15.16 -22.09
N LEU A 92 -2.70 -15.77 -21.00
CA LEU A 92 -2.04 -16.96 -20.42
C LEU A 92 -2.28 -18.24 -21.22
N THR A 93 -3.40 -18.34 -21.95
CA THR A 93 -3.69 -19.47 -22.85
C THR A 93 -2.91 -19.38 -24.17
N LYS A 94 -2.66 -18.17 -24.71
CA LYS A 94 -1.78 -18.00 -25.88
C LYS A 94 -0.33 -18.41 -25.61
N LYS A 95 0.22 -18.13 -24.42
CA LYS A 95 1.59 -18.53 -24.07
C LYS A 95 1.78 -20.03 -23.86
N LYS A 96 0.71 -20.79 -23.57
CA LYS A 96 0.78 -22.25 -23.40
C LYS A 96 0.62 -23.06 -24.69
N SER A 97 0.07 -22.46 -25.75
CA SER A 97 -0.12 -23.13 -27.06
C SER A 97 1.05 -22.91 -28.04
N SER A 98 2.09 -22.17 -27.64
CA SER A 98 3.29 -21.91 -28.45
C SER A 98 4.54 -22.47 -27.76
N LYS A 99 4.41 -23.70 -27.25
CA LYS A 99 5.51 -24.55 -26.84
C LYS A 99 5.23 -25.99 -27.25
#